data_AF-A0A3D0YYL5-F1
#
_entry.id   AF-A0A3D0YYL5-F1
#
_cell.length_a   1.000
_cell.length_b   1.000
_cell.length_c   1.000
_cell.angle_alpha   90.00
_cell.angle_beta   90.00
_cell.angle_gamma   90.00
#
_symmetry.space_group_name_H-M   'P 1'
#
loop_
_entity.id
_entity.type
_entity.pdbx_description
1 polymer ?
#
loop_
_entity_poly.entity_id
_entity_poly.type
_entity_poly.pdbx_seq_one_letter_code
_entity_poly.pdbx_strand_id
1 'polypeptide(L)'
;AFVCGEETALLASIEGQRGMPRPRPPFPATSGLWGQPTVINNVETLACVPFIVHEGARAFRQFGTEKSPGTKTFALAGQVARTGLIEIAMGTPLRQVVFDIGGGMRRPRPFKAVQIGGPSGGCLTTQHLDLPLDYESLKAAGAMVGSGGLVVVDDGTCMVEMARYFMNFVQEESCGKCVPCREGTRRMLELLDKMTAGRADLGDLERLENLATVVTDGSLCGLGKTASNPVVTTLRYFRDEYLAHIRDKRCPAGVCRDLLDFRILAERCNGCGACVKVCATQAITGERRQPHAIDPARCTRCGACVDRCKFEAITRSIDDGEVAS
;
A
#
# COMPACT_ATOMS: atom_id res chain seq x y z
N ALA A 1 -11.58 -14.23 -6.84
CA ALA A 1 -11.32 -13.20 -7.87
C ALA A 1 -11.98 -11.89 -7.44
N PHE A 2 -11.18 -10.92 -7.01
CA PHE A 2 -11.55 -9.58 -6.59
C PHE A 2 -12.26 -8.80 -7.71
N VAL A 3 -11.84 -8.98 -8.97
CA VAL A 3 -12.49 -8.36 -10.13
C VAL A 3 -13.98 -8.72 -10.28
N CYS A 4 -14.42 -9.86 -9.76
CA CYS A 4 -15.84 -10.23 -9.76
C CYS A 4 -16.69 -9.38 -8.81
N GLY A 5 -16.09 -8.53 -7.98
CA GLY A 5 -16.82 -7.48 -7.24
C GLY A 5 -17.20 -6.29 -8.10
N GLU A 6 -16.66 -6.16 -9.32
CA GLU A 6 -17.06 -5.15 -10.29
C GLU A 6 -18.42 -5.50 -10.90
N GLU A 7 -19.30 -4.50 -11.04
CA GLU A 7 -20.71 -4.66 -11.41
C GLU A 7 -20.94 -5.60 -12.60
N THR A 8 -20.25 -5.38 -13.72
CA THR A 8 -20.47 -6.15 -14.95
C THR A 8 -19.74 -7.49 -14.94
N ALA A 9 -18.60 -7.58 -14.24
CA ALA A 9 -17.90 -8.84 -14.03
C ALA A 9 -18.68 -9.78 -13.10
N LEU A 10 -19.39 -9.24 -12.11
CA LEU A 10 -20.27 -9.99 -11.22
C LEU A 10 -21.39 -10.67 -12.01
N LEU A 11 -22.06 -9.93 -12.89
CA LEU A 11 -23.10 -10.48 -13.77
C LEU A 11 -22.58 -11.64 -14.61
N ALA A 12 -21.44 -11.45 -15.29
CA ALA A 12 -20.82 -12.50 -16.09
C ALA A 12 -20.48 -13.74 -15.23
N SER A 13 -19.98 -13.54 -14.02
CA SER A 13 -19.67 -14.64 -13.09
C SER A 13 -20.92 -15.41 -12.65
N ILE A 14 -22.04 -14.73 -12.37
CA ILE A 14 -23.32 -15.36 -11.99
C ILE A 14 -23.89 -16.14 -13.18
N GLU A 15 -23.71 -15.65 -14.40
CA GLU A 15 -24.12 -16.31 -15.64
C GLU A 15 -23.25 -17.54 -16.01
N GLY A 16 -22.28 -17.91 -15.16
CA GLY A 16 -21.36 -19.02 -15.41
C GLY A 16 -20.27 -18.71 -16.44
N GLN A 17 -20.11 -17.44 -16.83
CA GLN A 17 -19.03 -16.99 -17.70
C GLN A 17 -17.79 -16.64 -16.89
N ARG A 18 -16.67 -16.40 -17.57
CA ARG A 18 -15.49 -15.79 -16.93
C ARG A 18 -15.87 -14.40 -16.40
N GLY A 19 -15.50 -14.10 -15.15
CA GLY A 19 -15.74 -12.81 -14.48
C GLY A 19 -14.93 -11.66 -15.09
N MET A 20 -15.31 -11.25 -16.29
CA MET A 20 -14.68 -10.20 -17.07
C MET A 20 -15.67 -9.04 -17.26
N PRO A 21 -15.26 -7.79 -16.98
CA PRO A 21 -16.13 -6.64 -17.17
C PRO A 21 -16.60 -6.49 -18.63
N ARG A 22 -17.81 -5.95 -18.82
CA ARG A 22 -18.39 -5.64 -20.13
C ARG A 22 -18.28 -4.13 -20.40
N PRO A 23 -17.98 -3.71 -21.65
CA PRO A 23 -18.06 -2.29 -21.99
C PRO A 23 -19.51 -1.81 -21.84
N ARG A 24 -19.66 -0.55 -21.43
CA ARG A 24 -20.94 0.15 -21.38
C ARG A 24 -20.97 1.15 -22.55
N PRO A 25 -22.07 1.28 -23.32
CA PRO A 25 -23.36 0.56 -23.22
C PRO A 25 -23.37 -0.89 -23.76
N PRO A 26 -24.41 -1.71 -23.45
CA PRO A 26 -25.57 -1.39 -22.61
C PRO A 26 -25.24 -1.31 -21.12
N PHE A 27 -25.98 -0.48 -20.38
CA PHE A 27 -25.88 -0.44 -18.92
C PHE A 27 -26.70 -1.57 -18.29
N PRO A 28 -26.26 -2.15 -17.15
CA PRO A 28 -26.99 -3.23 -16.46
C PRO A 28 -28.45 -2.90 -16.14
N ALA A 29 -28.74 -1.63 -15.81
CA ALA A 29 -30.11 -1.17 -15.56
C ALA A 29 -31.04 -1.29 -16.78
N THR A 30 -30.50 -1.38 -17.99
CA THR A 30 -31.26 -1.63 -19.22
C THR A 30 -31.21 -3.10 -19.62
N SER A 31 -30.03 -3.71 -19.57
CA SER A 31 -29.83 -5.13 -19.89
C SER A 31 -28.63 -5.65 -19.10
N GLY A 32 -28.92 -6.37 -18.01
CA GLY A 32 -27.96 -6.93 -17.08
C GLY A 32 -28.03 -8.46 -17.05
N LEU A 33 -28.40 -9.03 -15.90
CA LEU A 33 -28.41 -10.47 -15.67
C LEU A 33 -29.39 -11.19 -16.61
N TRP A 34 -28.88 -12.13 -17.41
CA TRP A 34 -29.66 -12.87 -18.43
C TRP A 34 -30.44 -11.94 -19.37
N GLY A 35 -29.85 -10.78 -19.67
CA GLY A 35 -30.44 -9.76 -20.52
C GLY A 35 -31.54 -8.90 -19.86
N GLN A 36 -31.90 -9.17 -18.60
CA GLN A 36 -32.94 -8.45 -17.88
C GLN A 36 -32.40 -7.19 -17.19
N PRO A 37 -33.19 -6.10 -17.09
CA PRO A 37 -32.86 -4.93 -16.28
C PRO A 37 -32.42 -5.34 -14.86
N THR A 38 -31.19 -5.01 -14.49
CA THR A 38 -30.60 -5.42 -13.21
C THR A 38 -29.88 -4.25 -12.54
N VAL A 39 -30.11 -4.06 -11.24
CA VAL A 39 -29.41 -3.09 -10.42
C VAL A 39 -28.64 -3.83 -9.33
N ILE A 40 -27.34 -3.57 -9.23
CA ILE A 40 -26.47 -4.17 -8.22
C ILE A 40 -26.17 -3.13 -7.14
N ASN A 41 -26.33 -3.52 -5.88
CA ASN A 41 -26.00 -2.67 -4.74
C ASN A 41 -25.07 -3.43 -3.79
N ASN A 42 -24.18 -2.70 -3.11
CA ASN A 42 -23.37 -3.27 -2.05
C ASN A 42 -24.27 -3.62 -0.85
N VAL A 43 -23.84 -4.61 -0.05
CA VAL A 43 -24.52 -5.03 1.18
C VAL A 43 -24.71 -3.85 2.13
N GLU A 44 -23.69 -3.01 2.31
CA GLU A 44 -23.77 -1.81 3.18
C GLU A 44 -24.87 -0.85 2.71
N THR A 45 -24.97 -0.62 1.40
CA THR A 45 -26.02 0.22 0.81
C THR A 45 -27.40 -0.33 1.15
N LEU A 46 -27.61 -1.64 0.93
CA LEU A 46 -28.89 -2.29 1.22
C LEU A 46 -29.19 -2.33 2.73
N ALA A 47 -28.17 -2.46 3.58
CA ALA A 47 -28.32 -2.45 5.04
C ALA A 47 -28.76 -1.08 5.59
N CYS A 48 -28.41 0.02 4.91
CA CYS A 48 -28.88 1.35 5.28
C CYS A 48 -30.35 1.60 4.91
N VAL A 49 -30.88 0.91 3.89
CA VAL A 49 -32.24 1.17 3.36
C VAL A 49 -33.34 0.96 4.41
N PRO A 50 -33.38 -0.13 5.20
CA PRO A 50 -34.39 -0.30 6.24
C PRO A 50 -34.44 0.85 7.24
N PHE A 51 -33.28 1.32 7.71
CA PHE A 51 -33.19 2.46 8.63
C PHE A 51 -33.74 3.74 7.98
N ILE A 52 -33.36 4.03 6.72
CA ILE A 52 -33.82 5.22 6.00
C ILE A 52 -35.33 5.19 5.78
N VAL A 53 -35.92 4.02 5.50
CA VAL A 53 -37.36 3.87 5.30
C VAL A 53 -38.13 4.02 6.62
N HIS A 54 -37.59 3.48 7.71
CA HIS A 54 -38.24 3.51 9.03
C HIS A 54 -38.14 4.90 9.70
N GLU A 55 -36.93 5.46 9.80
CA GLU A 55 -36.64 6.71 10.51
C GLU A 55 -36.75 7.96 9.61
N GLY A 56 -36.83 7.75 8.29
CA GLY A 56 -36.89 8.80 7.30
C GLY A 56 -35.51 9.33 6.87
N ALA A 57 -35.44 9.82 5.63
CA ALA A 57 -34.20 10.32 5.03
C ALA A 57 -33.55 11.47 5.82
N ARG A 58 -34.36 12.30 6.51
CA ARG A 58 -33.83 13.41 7.33
C ARG A 58 -32.99 12.90 8.49
N ALA A 59 -33.37 11.79 9.14
CA ALA A 59 -32.63 11.21 10.25
C ALA A 59 -31.26 10.70 9.78
N PHE A 60 -31.21 9.97 8.66
CA PHE A 60 -29.94 9.49 8.10
C PHE A 60 -29.00 10.64 7.69
N ARG A 61 -29.56 11.72 7.13
CA ARG A 61 -28.80 12.92 6.73
C ARG A 61 -28.35 13.81 7.90
N GLN A 62 -28.68 13.48 9.15
CA GLN A 62 -28.10 14.17 10.31
C GLN A 62 -26.62 13.81 10.51
N PHE A 63 -26.20 12.66 9.97
CA PHE A 63 -24.81 12.26 9.90
C PHE A 63 -24.23 12.61 8.52
N GLY A 64 -22.90 12.70 8.45
CA GLY A 64 -22.22 12.95 7.20
C GLY A 64 -22.05 14.43 6.88
N THR A 65 -21.49 14.71 5.70
CA THR A 65 -21.45 16.06 5.14
C THR A 65 -22.67 16.29 4.25
N GLU A 66 -22.92 17.54 3.85
CA GLU A 66 -24.06 17.89 2.99
C GLU A 66 -24.11 17.04 1.70
N LYS A 67 -22.93 16.81 1.11
CA LYS A 67 -22.76 16.07 -0.14
C LYS A 67 -22.45 14.58 0.07
N SER A 68 -22.07 14.18 1.28
CA SER A 68 -21.83 12.78 1.66
C SER A 68 -22.59 12.45 2.93
N PRO A 69 -23.93 12.37 2.88
CA PRO A 69 -24.75 12.12 4.06
C PRO A 69 -24.63 10.67 4.55
N GLY A 70 -24.89 10.47 5.84
CA GLY A 70 -24.94 9.17 6.47
C GLY A 70 -23.64 8.72 7.10
N THR A 71 -23.60 7.43 7.40
CA THR A 71 -22.44 6.74 7.99
C THR A 71 -21.75 5.85 6.96
N LYS A 72 -20.52 5.46 7.26
CA LYS A 72 -19.72 4.54 6.46
C LYS A 72 -18.96 3.60 7.38
N THR A 73 -18.93 2.34 7.01
CA THR A 73 -18.12 1.30 7.66
C THR A 73 -16.70 1.29 7.08
N PHE A 74 -15.72 1.25 7.96
CA PHE A 74 -14.30 1.11 7.62
C PHE A 74 -13.67 -0.08 8.34
N ALA A 75 -12.79 -0.80 7.66
CA ALA A 75 -11.94 -1.83 8.23
C ALA A 75 -10.57 -1.23 8.55
N LEU A 76 -10.35 -0.90 9.83
CA LEU A 76 -9.12 -0.31 10.34
C LEU A 76 -8.10 -1.40 10.69
N ALA A 77 -6.95 -1.37 10.02
CA ALA A 77 -5.87 -2.35 10.14
C ALA A 77 -4.48 -1.70 10.10
N GLY A 78 -3.43 -2.49 10.31
CA GLY A 78 -2.04 -2.04 10.21
C GLY A 78 -1.41 -1.69 11.57
N GLN A 79 -0.56 -0.65 11.60
CA GLN A 79 0.21 -0.23 12.78
C GLN A 79 -0.58 0.67 13.74
N VAL A 80 -1.81 0.29 14.04
CA VAL A 80 -2.73 1.00 14.94
C VAL A 80 -3.04 0.15 16.16
N ALA A 81 -3.25 0.76 17.32
CA ALA A 81 -3.38 0.04 18.60
C ALA A 81 -4.65 -0.83 18.64
N ARG A 82 -5.75 -0.34 18.05
CA ARG A 82 -7.04 -1.03 17.96
C ARG A 82 -7.41 -1.21 16.50
N THR A 83 -7.36 -2.45 16.03
CA THR A 83 -7.83 -2.84 14.69
C THR A 83 -9.25 -3.39 14.77
N GLY A 84 -10.05 -3.19 13.72
CA GLY A 84 -11.41 -3.73 13.67
C GLY A 84 -12.27 -3.08 12.62
N LEU A 85 -13.55 -3.46 12.61
CA LEU A 85 -14.59 -2.78 11.85
C LEU A 85 -15.15 -1.63 12.69
N ILE A 86 -15.21 -0.45 12.11
CA ILE A 86 -15.76 0.75 12.73
C ILE A 86 -16.82 1.34 11.81
N GLU A 87 -17.86 1.92 12.40
CA GLU A 87 -18.83 2.73 11.69
C GLU A 87 -18.69 4.18 12.15
N ILE A 88 -18.49 5.09 11.21
CA ILE A 88 -18.30 6.52 11.49
C ILE A 88 -19.21 7.35 10.60
N ALA A 89 -19.54 8.57 11.03
CA ALA A 89 -20.18 9.54 10.16
C ALA A 89 -19.24 9.91 9.00
N MET A 90 -19.77 10.01 7.79
CA MET A 90 -18.99 10.51 6.65
C MET A 90 -18.44 11.92 6.95
N GLY A 91 -17.21 12.19 6.52
CA GLY A 91 -16.51 13.44 6.85
C GLY A 91 -15.84 13.48 8.22
N THR A 92 -15.92 12.42 9.03
CA THR A 92 -15.08 12.27 10.23
C THR A 92 -13.60 12.45 9.85
N PRO A 93 -12.81 13.29 10.53
CA PRO A 93 -11.40 13.50 10.21
C PRO A 93 -10.55 12.23 10.36
N LEU A 94 -9.56 12.05 9.49
CA LEU A 94 -8.64 10.91 9.56
C LEU A 94 -7.95 10.78 10.94
N ARG A 95 -7.59 11.91 11.56
CA ARG A 95 -6.98 11.99 12.89
C ARG A 95 -7.83 11.30 13.93
N GLN A 96 -9.13 11.60 13.95
CA GLN A 96 -10.06 11.02 14.90
C GLN A 96 -10.17 9.50 14.69
N VAL A 97 -10.17 9.04 13.44
CA VAL A 97 -10.20 7.60 13.14
C VAL A 97 -8.94 6.89 13.65
N VAL A 98 -7.75 7.45 13.40
CA VAL A 98 -6.48 6.79 13.76
C VAL A 98 -6.17 6.92 15.26
N PHE A 99 -6.28 8.12 15.82
CA PHE A 99 -5.79 8.42 17.17
C PHE A 99 -6.85 8.23 18.25
N ASP A 100 -8.12 8.56 17.97
CA ASP A 100 -9.18 8.44 18.98
C ASP A 100 -9.82 7.05 18.95
N ILE A 101 -10.35 6.66 17.79
CA ILE A 101 -11.02 5.35 17.61
C ILE A 101 -9.99 4.22 17.60
N GLY A 102 -8.95 4.35 16.76
CA GLY A 102 -7.84 3.41 16.66
C GLY A 102 -6.92 3.38 17.88
N GLY A 103 -7.03 4.35 18.80
CA GLY A 103 -6.19 4.43 19.99
C GLY A 103 -4.73 4.78 19.71
N GLY A 104 -4.43 5.35 18.55
CA GLY A 104 -3.09 5.77 18.14
C GLY A 104 -2.25 4.63 17.56
N MET A 105 -0.94 4.87 17.45
CA MET A 105 -0.01 3.94 16.82
C MET A 105 0.26 2.73 17.72
N ARG A 106 0.36 1.53 17.13
CA ARG A 106 0.57 0.26 17.86
C ARG A 106 1.89 0.25 18.65
N ARG A 107 2.90 0.94 18.14
CA ARG A 107 4.22 1.10 18.75
C ARG A 107 4.48 2.60 18.94
N PRO A 108 5.40 3.01 19.83
CA PRO A 108 5.78 4.41 20.02
C PRO A 108 6.61 4.90 18.82
N ARG A 109 5.97 4.95 17.66
CA ARG A 109 6.54 5.29 16.37
C ARG A 109 5.64 6.28 15.65
N PRO A 110 6.19 7.29 14.95
CA PRO A 110 5.40 8.27 14.24
C PRO A 110 4.45 7.65 13.20
N PHE A 111 3.26 8.22 13.09
CA PHE A 111 2.37 7.97 11.95
C PHE A 111 3.05 8.46 10.66
N LYS A 112 3.01 7.63 9.62
CA LYS A 112 3.56 7.98 8.30
C LYS A 112 2.46 8.19 7.27
N ALA A 113 1.59 7.21 7.12
CA ALA A 113 0.52 7.23 6.14
C ALA A 113 -0.61 6.25 6.49
N VAL A 114 -1.70 6.37 5.74
CA VAL A 114 -2.76 5.37 5.65
C VAL A 114 -3.07 5.07 4.18
N GLN A 115 -3.18 3.80 3.82
CA GLN A 115 -3.78 3.39 2.55
C GLN A 115 -5.29 3.31 2.73
N ILE A 116 -6.04 4.10 1.97
CA ILE A 116 -7.50 4.13 2.01
C ILE A 116 -8.09 3.71 0.67
N GLY A 117 -9.16 2.93 0.73
CA GLY A 117 -9.91 2.48 -0.45
C GLY A 117 -9.53 1.08 -0.93
N GLY A 118 -8.76 0.36 -0.13
CA GLY A 118 -8.30 -1.00 -0.43
C GLY A 118 -7.06 -1.04 -1.33
N PRO A 119 -6.84 -2.17 -2.04
CA PRO A 119 -5.61 -2.39 -2.81
C PRO A 119 -5.40 -1.44 -3.99
N SER A 120 -6.48 -0.95 -4.61
CA SER A 120 -6.43 0.09 -5.67
C SER A 120 -6.73 1.50 -5.14
N GLY A 121 -6.64 1.66 -3.82
CA GLY A 121 -6.78 2.92 -3.11
C GLY A 121 -5.55 3.81 -3.22
N GLY A 122 -5.57 4.93 -2.49
CA GLY A 122 -4.47 5.88 -2.41
C GLY A 122 -3.91 6.03 -0.99
N CYS A 123 -2.70 6.58 -0.89
CA CYS A 123 -2.06 6.91 0.38
C CYS A 123 -2.37 8.34 0.83
N LEU A 124 -2.74 8.50 2.10
CA LEU A 124 -2.84 9.79 2.79
C LEU A 124 -1.74 9.88 3.85
N THR A 125 -0.98 10.96 3.83
CA THR A 125 0.12 11.23 4.78
C THR A 125 -0.28 12.09 5.96
N THR A 126 0.66 12.41 6.84
CA THR A 126 0.49 13.26 8.04
C THR A 126 -0.19 14.61 7.74
N GLN A 127 0.05 15.21 6.57
CA GLN A 127 -0.59 16.48 6.18
C GLN A 127 -2.10 16.37 5.97
N HIS A 128 -2.63 15.14 5.85
CA HIS A 128 -4.05 14.86 5.63
C HIS A 128 -4.74 14.34 6.90
N LEU A 129 -4.09 14.40 8.07
CA LEU A 129 -4.73 13.94 9.32
C LEU A 129 -6.04 14.69 9.60
N ASP A 130 -6.10 15.97 9.27
CA ASP A 130 -7.31 16.77 9.46
C ASP A 130 -8.23 16.76 8.23
N LEU A 131 -7.92 15.94 7.21
CA LEU A 131 -8.77 15.77 6.03
C LEU A 131 -10.05 15.02 6.44
N PRO A 132 -11.24 15.56 6.13
CA PRO A 132 -12.48 14.84 6.35
C PRO A 132 -12.59 13.64 5.41
N LEU A 133 -13.00 12.49 5.94
CA LEU A 133 -13.19 11.27 5.15
C LEU A 133 -14.54 11.31 4.40
N ASP A 134 -14.61 12.16 3.38
CA ASP A 134 -15.73 12.25 2.44
C ASP A 134 -15.29 12.04 0.99
N TYR A 135 -16.25 11.86 0.07
CA TYR A 135 -15.93 11.54 -1.32
C TYR A 135 -15.15 12.64 -2.06
N GLU A 136 -15.44 13.91 -1.79
CA GLU A 136 -14.83 15.03 -2.51
C GLU A 136 -13.39 15.27 -2.03
N SER A 137 -13.21 15.34 -0.72
CA SER A 137 -11.94 15.59 -0.06
C SER A 137 -10.93 14.49 -0.35
N LEU A 138 -11.37 13.22 -0.31
CA LEU A 138 -10.51 12.08 -0.65
C LEU A 138 -10.09 12.10 -2.11
N LYS A 139 -11.04 12.37 -3.02
CA LYS A 139 -10.73 12.45 -4.46
C LYS A 139 -9.69 13.54 -4.75
N ALA A 140 -9.78 14.70 -4.10
CA ALA A 140 -8.79 15.77 -4.25
C ALA A 140 -7.39 15.37 -3.76
N ALA A 141 -7.31 14.52 -2.73
CA ALA A 141 -6.05 13.98 -2.23
C ALA A 141 -5.49 12.81 -3.09
N GLY A 142 -6.17 12.40 -4.16
CA GLY A 142 -5.79 11.24 -4.98
C GLY A 142 -6.16 9.90 -4.34
N ALA A 143 -7.05 9.93 -3.36
CA ALA A 143 -7.58 8.78 -2.65
C ALA A 143 -9.07 8.58 -2.96
N MET A 144 -9.66 7.50 -2.46
CA MET A 144 -11.09 7.25 -2.66
C MET A 144 -11.69 6.45 -1.51
N VAL A 145 -12.99 6.66 -1.26
CA VAL A 145 -13.79 5.74 -0.45
C VAL A 145 -14.08 4.52 -1.34
N GLY A 146 -13.17 3.54 -1.28
CA GLY A 146 -13.36 2.22 -1.91
C GLY A 146 -14.15 1.29 -1.01
N SER A 147 -13.61 0.10 -0.73
CA SER A 147 -14.22 -0.92 0.15
C SER A 147 -14.26 -0.54 1.64
N GLY A 148 -13.78 0.65 2.02
CA GLY A 148 -13.64 1.05 3.43
C GLY A 148 -12.39 0.48 4.11
N GLY A 149 -11.46 -0.16 3.39
CA GLY A 149 -10.18 -0.57 3.98
C GLY A 149 -9.28 0.61 4.31
N LEU A 150 -8.78 0.66 5.55
CA LEU A 150 -7.80 1.62 6.06
C LEU A 150 -6.60 0.88 6.65
N VAL A 151 -5.45 0.92 5.96
CA VAL A 151 -4.21 0.29 6.44
C VAL A 151 -3.26 1.38 6.91
N VAL A 152 -3.15 1.55 8.23
CA VAL A 152 -2.28 2.54 8.88
C VAL A 152 -0.84 2.02 8.92
N VAL A 153 0.12 2.87 8.59
CA VAL A 153 1.55 2.54 8.58
C VAL A 153 2.37 3.58 9.33
N ASP A 154 3.45 3.12 9.96
CA ASP A 154 4.42 3.95 10.68
C ASP A 154 5.63 4.31 9.82
N ASP A 155 6.54 5.10 10.37
CA ASP A 155 7.78 5.58 9.75
C ASP A 155 8.75 4.47 9.27
N GLY A 156 8.59 3.21 9.71
CA GLY A 156 9.43 2.08 9.27
C GLY A 156 8.81 1.25 8.18
N THR A 157 7.75 1.75 7.53
CA THR A 157 7.22 1.15 6.31
C THR A 157 7.87 1.82 5.10
N CYS A 158 8.43 1.05 4.17
CA CYS A 158 8.90 1.60 2.88
C CYS A 158 7.70 1.81 1.95
N MET A 159 7.54 3.03 1.43
CA MET A 159 6.41 3.35 0.55
C MET A 159 6.58 2.81 -0.87
N VAL A 160 7.83 2.58 -1.31
CA VAL A 160 8.12 1.90 -2.58
C VAL A 160 7.71 0.43 -2.51
N GLU A 161 8.05 -0.26 -1.41
CA GLU A 161 7.65 -1.65 -1.16
C GLU A 161 6.13 -1.77 -0.98
N MET A 162 5.51 -0.82 -0.30
CA MET A 162 4.05 -0.78 -0.13
C MET A 162 3.34 -0.64 -1.49
N ALA A 163 3.83 0.23 -2.37
CA ALA A 163 3.33 0.35 -3.74
C ALA A 163 3.53 -0.96 -4.53
N ARG A 164 4.70 -1.60 -4.41
CA ARG A 164 5.00 -2.90 -5.02
C ARG A 164 4.06 -4.01 -4.54
N TYR A 165 3.80 -4.09 -3.24
CA TYR A 165 2.89 -5.05 -2.64
C TYR A 165 1.46 -4.91 -3.19
N PHE A 166 0.92 -3.68 -3.22
CA PHE A 166 -0.42 -3.46 -3.76
C PHE A 166 -0.48 -3.65 -5.28
N MET A 167 0.58 -3.28 -6.01
CA MET A 167 0.66 -3.54 -7.45
C MET A 167 0.69 -5.04 -7.76
N ASN A 168 1.37 -5.85 -6.94
CA ASN A 168 1.35 -7.31 -7.06
C ASN A 168 -0.08 -7.85 -6.89
N PHE A 169 -0.79 -7.42 -5.84
CA PHE A 169 -2.19 -7.79 -5.64
C PHE A 169 -3.06 -7.40 -6.84
N VAL A 170 -2.95 -6.17 -7.33
CA VAL A 170 -3.73 -5.68 -8.47
C VAL A 170 -3.44 -6.49 -9.74
N GLN A 171 -2.18 -6.87 -9.97
CA GLN A 171 -1.78 -7.70 -11.08
C GLN A 171 -2.35 -9.13 -10.98
N GLU A 172 -2.27 -9.75 -9.81
CA GLU A 172 -2.83 -11.08 -9.54
C GLU A 172 -4.36 -11.11 -9.71
N GLU A 173 -5.03 -10.03 -9.33
CA GLU A 173 -6.48 -9.91 -9.40
C GLU A 173 -7.00 -9.32 -10.72
N SER A 174 -6.12 -9.05 -11.69
CA SER A 174 -6.51 -8.60 -13.01
C SER A 174 -7.23 -9.71 -13.78
N CYS A 175 -8.40 -9.42 -14.35
CA CYS A 175 -9.08 -10.36 -15.24
C CYS A 175 -8.34 -10.60 -16.57
N GLY A 176 -7.35 -9.76 -16.91
CA GLY A 176 -6.55 -9.87 -18.13
C GLY A 176 -7.25 -9.43 -19.43
N LYS A 177 -8.43 -8.81 -19.36
CA LYS A 177 -9.22 -8.46 -20.57
C LYS A 177 -8.63 -7.30 -21.37
N CYS A 178 -8.36 -6.15 -20.74
CA CYS A 178 -7.85 -4.97 -21.43
C CYS A 178 -6.32 -4.92 -21.38
N VAL A 179 -5.69 -4.60 -22.51
CA VAL A 179 -4.22 -4.56 -22.65
C VAL A 179 -3.59 -3.53 -21.70
N PRO A 180 -4.11 -2.30 -21.56
CA PRO A 180 -3.52 -1.30 -20.65
C PRO A 180 -3.44 -1.82 -19.22
N CYS A 181 -4.50 -2.42 -18.69
CA CYS A 181 -4.44 -3.05 -17.37
C CYS A 181 -3.51 -4.27 -17.39
N ARG A 182 -3.81 -5.33 -18.18
CA ARG A 182 -3.10 -6.62 -18.11
C ARG A 182 -1.58 -6.49 -18.23
N GLU A 183 -1.14 -5.71 -19.21
CA GLU A 183 0.29 -5.54 -19.50
C GLU A 183 0.88 -4.37 -18.73
N GLY A 184 0.14 -3.27 -18.60
CA GLY A 184 0.65 -2.07 -17.93
C GLY A 184 0.91 -2.29 -16.45
N THR A 185 -0.02 -2.92 -15.70
CA THR A 185 0.21 -3.22 -14.27
C THR A 185 1.36 -4.22 -14.07
N ARG A 186 1.55 -5.16 -15.01
CA ARG A 186 2.73 -6.04 -15.03
C ARG A 186 4.03 -5.26 -15.18
N ARG A 187 4.11 -4.33 -16.14
CA ARG A 187 5.30 -3.49 -16.33
C ARG A 187 5.56 -2.58 -15.14
N MET A 188 4.51 -2.03 -14.53
CA MET A 188 4.64 -1.23 -13.31
C MET A 188 5.21 -2.06 -12.15
N LEU A 189 4.72 -3.29 -11.96
CA LEU A 189 5.25 -4.21 -10.96
C LEU A 189 6.73 -4.54 -11.20
N GLU A 190 7.11 -4.87 -12.44
CA GLU A 190 8.50 -5.16 -12.81
C GLU A 190 9.43 -3.96 -12.52
N LEU A 191 8.98 -2.73 -12.75
CA LEU A 191 9.73 -1.52 -12.43
C LEU A 191 9.88 -1.33 -10.91
N LEU A 192 8.83 -1.57 -10.14
CA LEU A 192 8.88 -1.51 -8.68
C LEU A 192 9.81 -2.61 -8.12
N ASP A 193 9.77 -3.83 -8.66
CA ASP A 193 10.70 -4.90 -8.31
C ASP A 193 12.15 -4.52 -8.62
N LYS A 194 12.42 -3.84 -9.74
CA LYS A 194 13.76 -3.28 -10.03
C LYS A 194 14.17 -2.23 -8.99
N MET A 195 13.25 -1.37 -8.56
CA MET A 195 13.53 -0.33 -7.56
C MET A 195 13.85 -0.94 -6.20
N THR A 196 13.04 -1.89 -5.72
CA THR A 196 13.27 -2.55 -4.42
C THR A 196 14.47 -3.50 -4.42
N ALA A 197 14.93 -3.93 -5.61
CA ALA A 197 16.17 -4.68 -5.80
C ALA A 197 17.40 -3.80 -6.04
N GLY A 198 17.27 -2.47 -6.05
CA GLY A 198 18.39 -1.54 -6.31
C GLY A 198 18.92 -1.50 -7.74
N ARG A 199 18.19 -2.09 -8.69
CA ARG A 199 18.60 -2.20 -10.11
C ARG A 199 17.95 -1.16 -11.02
N ALA A 200 17.11 -0.28 -10.48
CA ALA A 200 16.43 0.75 -11.25
C ALA A 200 17.31 1.98 -11.51
N ASP A 201 17.01 2.72 -12.58
CA ASP A 201 17.59 4.03 -12.91
C ASP A 201 16.52 5.14 -12.91
N LEU A 202 16.91 6.39 -13.17
CA LEU A 202 15.95 7.51 -13.22
C LEU A 202 14.98 7.40 -14.40
N GLY A 203 15.38 6.78 -15.51
CA GLY A 203 14.49 6.53 -16.64
C GLY A 203 13.41 5.51 -16.31
N ASP A 204 13.67 4.55 -15.42
CA ASP A 204 12.66 3.64 -14.88
C ASP A 204 11.58 4.37 -14.07
N LEU A 205 11.94 5.44 -13.36
CA LEU A 205 10.98 6.28 -12.62
C LEU A 205 10.05 7.03 -13.58
N GLU A 206 10.61 7.66 -14.61
CA GLU A 206 9.81 8.34 -15.64
C GLU A 206 8.91 7.35 -16.40
N ARG A 207 9.43 6.15 -16.71
CA ARG A 207 8.63 5.06 -17.30
C ARG A 207 7.47 4.65 -16.40
N LEU A 208 7.70 4.55 -15.08
CA LEU A 208 6.67 4.19 -14.11
C LEU A 208 5.55 5.25 -14.06
N GLU A 209 5.90 6.53 -14.04
CA GLU A 209 4.94 7.65 -14.06
C GLU A 209 4.10 7.68 -15.34
N ASN A 210 4.75 7.51 -16.49
CA ASN A 210 4.06 7.45 -17.77
C ASN A 210 3.11 6.26 -17.85
N LEU A 211 3.57 5.06 -17.44
CA LEU A 211 2.73 3.86 -17.41
C LEU A 211 1.54 4.01 -16.48
N ALA A 212 1.72 4.62 -15.31
CA ALA A 212 0.63 4.87 -14.38
C ALA A 212 -0.52 5.63 -15.04
N THR A 213 -0.21 6.67 -15.83
CA THR A 213 -1.18 7.47 -16.59
C THR A 213 -1.87 6.63 -17.67
N VAL A 214 -1.09 5.90 -18.49
CA VAL A 214 -1.64 5.05 -19.56
C VAL A 214 -2.58 3.98 -19.01
N VAL A 215 -2.23 3.35 -17.88
CA VAL A 215 -3.08 2.34 -17.23
C VAL A 215 -4.37 2.96 -16.74
N THR A 216 -4.30 4.11 -16.08
CA THR A 216 -5.48 4.81 -15.54
C THR A 216 -6.44 5.23 -16.65
N ASP A 217 -5.93 5.77 -17.74
CA ASP A 217 -6.77 6.30 -18.83
C ASP A 217 -7.26 5.21 -19.80
N GLY A 218 -6.42 4.21 -20.06
CA GLY A 218 -6.69 3.17 -21.06
C GLY A 218 -7.48 1.95 -20.54
N SER A 219 -7.67 1.82 -19.23
CA SER A 219 -8.32 0.64 -18.65
C SER A 219 -9.85 0.66 -18.78
N LEU A 220 -10.42 -0.53 -18.98
CA LEU A 220 -11.86 -0.71 -19.21
C LEU A 220 -12.71 -0.44 -17.96
N CYS A 221 -12.39 -1.11 -16.84
CA CYS A 221 -13.21 -1.11 -15.63
C CYS A 221 -12.59 -0.25 -14.51
N GLY A 222 -13.38 0.02 -13.47
CA GLY A 222 -12.94 0.82 -12.32
C GLY A 222 -11.64 0.33 -11.69
N LEU A 223 -11.48 -0.99 -11.54
CA LEU A 223 -10.26 -1.59 -11.00
C LEU A 223 -9.02 -1.21 -11.80
N GLY A 224 -9.07 -1.34 -13.13
CA GLY A 224 -7.91 -0.97 -13.97
C GLY A 224 -7.64 0.53 -13.97
N LYS A 225 -8.69 1.36 -13.89
CA LYS A 225 -8.54 2.82 -13.82
C LYS A 225 -7.89 3.28 -12.52
N THR A 226 -8.17 2.61 -11.41
CA THR A 226 -7.61 2.93 -10.09
C THR A 226 -6.39 2.09 -9.73
N ALA A 227 -5.98 1.15 -10.58
CA ALA A 227 -4.84 0.25 -10.36
C ALA A 227 -3.54 0.99 -10.04
N SER A 228 -3.33 2.15 -10.67
CA SER A 228 -2.14 2.97 -10.50
C SER A 228 -2.14 3.82 -9.22
N ASN A 229 -3.26 3.94 -8.51
CA ASN A 229 -3.38 4.87 -7.38
C ASN A 229 -2.34 4.65 -6.26
N PRO A 230 -2.01 3.41 -5.85
CA PRO A 230 -0.96 3.20 -4.86
C PRO A 230 0.36 3.81 -5.32
N VAL A 231 0.73 3.64 -6.59
CA VAL A 231 1.97 4.17 -7.18
C VAL A 231 1.92 5.70 -7.31
N VAL A 232 0.83 6.24 -7.85
CA VAL A 232 0.70 7.69 -8.09
C VAL A 232 0.75 8.46 -6.77
N THR A 233 0.06 7.97 -5.73
CA THR A 233 0.03 8.65 -4.44
C THR A 233 1.35 8.51 -3.67
N THR A 234 2.01 7.35 -3.71
CA THR A 234 3.33 7.21 -3.08
C THR A 234 4.40 8.01 -3.81
N LEU A 235 4.35 8.10 -5.14
CA LEU A 235 5.24 8.99 -5.90
C LEU A 235 4.99 10.46 -5.57
N ARG A 236 3.72 10.86 -5.38
CA ARG A 236 3.36 12.24 -5.04
C ARG A 236 3.87 12.66 -3.68
N TYR A 237 3.74 11.79 -2.67
CA TYR A 237 4.02 12.16 -1.28
C TYR A 237 5.35 11.64 -0.72
N PHE A 238 5.96 10.65 -1.36
CA PHE A 238 7.18 9.98 -0.91
C PHE A 238 8.19 9.82 -2.04
N ARG A 239 8.25 10.78 -2.98
CA ARG A 239 9.21 10.78 -4.10
C ARG A 239 10.64 10.56 -3.63
N ASP A 240 11.00 11.14 -2.50
CA ASP A 240 12.35 11.03 -1.93
C ASP A 240 12.72 9.58 -1.59
N GLU A 241 11.76 8.74 -1.18
CA GLU A 241 12.02 7.32 -0.98
C GLU A 241 12.32 6.60 -2.30
N TYR A 242 11.61 6.93 -3.38
CA TYR A 242 11.92 6.40 -4.71
C TYR A 242 13.33 6.82 -5.15
N LEU A 243 13.68 8.09 -4.95
CA LEU A 243 15.01 8.60 -5.28
C LEU A 243 16.10 7.92 -4.44
N ALA A 244 15.88 7.65 -3.16
CA ALA A 244 16.83 6.92 -2.32
C ALA A 244 17.05 5.47 -2.81
N HIS A 245 16.00 4.79 -3.28
CA HIS A 245 16.12 3.44 -3.86
C HIS A 245 16.89 3.46 -5.19
N ILE A 246 16.73 4.53 -5.98
CA ILE A 246 17.29 4.65 -7.33
C ILE A 246 18.73 5.18 -7.31
N ARG A 247 18.98 6.29 -6.61
CA ARG A 247 20.27 7.00 -6.58
C ARG A 247 21.20 6.43 -5.52
N ASP A 248 20.71 6.35 -4.28
CA ASP A 248 21.53 5.99 -3.13
C ASP A 248 21.62 4.48 -2.91
N LYS A 249 20.83 3.71 -3.68
CA LYS A 249 20.71 2.25 -3.55
C LYS A 249 20.45 1.83 -2.09
N ARG A 250 19.63 2.61 -1.40
CA ARG A 250 19.28 2.43 0.02
C ARG A 250 17.78 2.48 0.20
N CYS A 251 17.28 1.66 1.13
CA CYS A 251 15.91 1.73 1.60
C CYS A 251 15.87 2.51 2.93
N PRO A 252 15.29 3.72 3.00
CA PRO A 252 15.26 4.51 4.24
C PRO A 252 14.57 3.79 5.40
N ALA A 253 13.53 3.00 5.11
CA ALA A 253 12.81 2.20 6.11
C ALA A 253 13.50 0.86 6.44
N GLY A 254 14.53 0.46 5.69
CA GLY A 254 15.31 -0.75 5.96
C GLY A 254 14.58 -2.08 5.75
N VAL A 255 13.50 -2.11 4.98
CA VAL A 255 12.69 -3.32 4.74
C VAL A 255 13.05 -4.04 3.44
N CYS A 256 13.55 -3.33 2.43
CA CYS A 256 13.96 -3.93 1.16
C CYS A 256 15.34 -4.58 1.32
N ARG A 257 15.38 -5.91 1.42
CA ARG A 257 16.58 -6.69 1.76
C ARG A 257 17.75 -6.44 0.83
N ASP A 258 17.51 -6.31 -0.46
CA ASP A 258 18.56 -6.13 -1.48
C ASP A 258 19.25 -4.76 -1.39
N LEU A 259 18.65 -3.81 -0.66
CA LEU A 259 19.15 -2.44 -0.44
C LEU A 259 19.78 -2.26 0.95
N LEU A 260 19.92 -3.34 1.71
CA LEU A 260 20.57 -3.33 3.01
C LEU A 260 22.06 -3.64 2.86
N ASP A 261 22.91 -2.79 3.41
CA ASP A 261 24.31 -3.13 3.62
C ASP A 261 24.58 -3.27 5.12
N PHE A 262 25.51 -4.16 5.45
CA PHE A 262 25.92 -4.43 6.82
C PHE A 262 27.39 -4.11 6.96
N ARG A 263 27.74 -3.35 8.00
CA ARG A 263 29.13 -2.98 8.31
C ARG A 263 29.44 -3.35 9.75
N ILE A 264 30.68 -3.76 10.00
CA ILE A 264 31.15 -4.04 11.36
C ILE A 264 31.98 -2.85 11.82
N LEU A 265 31.57 -2.26 12.94
CA LEU A 265 32.28 -1.19 13.62
C LEU A 265 33.45 -1.78 14.40
N ALA A 266 34.67 -1.48 13.96
CA ALA A 266 35.87 -2.10 14.50
C ALA A 266 36.07 -1.74 15.99
N GLU A 267 35.70 -0.53 16.36
CA GLU A 267 35.78 0.03 17.70
C GLU A 267 34.82 -0.63 18.71
N ARG A 268 33.73 -1.25 18.23
CA ARG A 268 32.76 -1.98 19.08
C ARG A 268 32.93 -3.50 19.00
N CYS A 269 33.62 -4.00 17.98
CA CYS A 269 33.76 -5.42 17.74
C CYS A 269 34.87 -6.03 18.61
N ASN A 270 34.52 -6.96 19.50
CA ASN A 270 35.49 -7.67 20.33
C ASN A 270 35.98 -9.01 19.73
N GLY A 271 35.63 -9.33 18.49
CA GLY A 271 36.07 -10.56 17.81
C GLY A 271 35.55 -11.86 18.44
N CYS A 272 34.33 -11.89 18.99
CA CYS A 272 33.77 -13.07 19.69
C CYS A 272 33.41 -14.27 18.78
N GLY A 273 33.40 -14.11 17.45
CA GLY A 273 33.07 -15.17 16.50
C GLY A 273 31.57 -15.43 16.27
N ALA A 274 30.65 -14.77 17.00
CA ALA A 274 29.22 -15.09 16.95
C ALA A 274 28.59 -14.84 15.56
N CYS A 275 28.93 -13.71 14.92
CA CYS A 275 28.46 -13.36 13.59
C CYS A 275 29.00 -14.29 12.49
N VAL A 276 30.24 -14.79 12.64
CA VAL A 276 30.84 -15.77 11.72
C VAL A 276 30.08 -17.09 11.76
N LYS A 277 29.77 -17.58 12.96
CA LYS A 277 29.07 -18.87 13.15
C LYS A 277 27.66 -18.90 12.57
N VAL A 278 26.95 -17.76 12.58
CA VAL A 278 25.57 -17.67 12.08
C VAL A 278 25.51 -17.36 10.57
N CYS A 279 26.62 -16.96 9.96
CA CYS A 279 26.66 -16.59 8.55
C CYS A 279 26.65 -17.83 7.64
N ALA A 280 25.49 -18.20 7.12
CA ALA A 280 25.32 -19.37 6.25
C ALA A 280 26.18 -19.34 4.98
N THR A 281 26.47 -18.15 4.43
CA THR A 281 27.31 -17.99 3.22
C THR A 281 28.78 -17.75 3.53
N GLN A 282 29.16 -17.76 4.81
CA GLN A 282 30.51 -17.45 5.29
C GLN A 282 31.05 -16.12 4.73
N ALA A 283 30.16 -15.13 4.60
CA ALA A 283 30.50 -13.77 4.18
C ALA A 283 31.26 -12.98 5.25
N ILE A 284 31.28 -13.45 6.50
CA ILE A 284 31.95 -12.75 7.60
C ILE A 284 33.25 -13.46 7.93
N THR A 285 34.37 -12.74 7.89
CA THR A 285 35.71 -13.25 8.18
C THR A 285 36.38 -12.45 9.30
N GLY A 286 37.28 -13.08 10.03
CA GLY A 286 38.05 -12.43 11.09
C GLY A 286 38.57 -13.40 12.14
N GLU A 287 39.69 -13.06 12.75
CA GLU A 287 40.32 -13.86 13.80
C GLU A 287 39.73 -13.57 15.18
N ARG A 288 39.91 -14.51 16.12
CA ARG A 288 39.48 -14.30 17.51
C ARG A 288 40.17 -13.07 18.09
N ARG A 289 39.40 -12.25 18.80
CA ARG A 289 39.84 -11.00 19.43
C ARG A 289 40.27 -9.89 18.45
N GLN A 290 39.96 -10.02 17.16
CA GLN A 290 40.12 -8.96 16.17
C GLN A 290 38.76 -8.55 15.60
N PRO A 291 38.60 -7.29 15.17
CA PRO A 291 37.44 -6.88 14.40
C PRO A 291 37.23 -7.75 13.16
N HIS A 292 36.00 -8.21 12.97
CA HIS A 292 35.65 -8.97 11.77
C HIS A 292 35.26 -8.03 10.63
N ALA A 293 35.30 -8.55 9.40
CA ALA A 293 34.85 -7.88 8.19
C ALA A 293 33.73 -8.67 7.52
N ILE A 294 32.85 -7.97 6.81
CA ILE A 294 31.80 -8.57 5.97
C ILE A 294 32.20 -8.37 4.52
N ASP A 295 32.25 -9.46 3.76
CA ASP A 295 32.38 -9.47 2.31
C ASP A 295 31.01 -9.21 1.67
N PRO A 296 30.79 -8.04 1.03
CA PRO A 296 29.51 -7.70 0.43
C PRO A 296 29.12 -8.62 -0.73
N ALA A 297 30.09 -9.20 -1.45
CA ALA A 297 29.82 -10.05 -2.60
C ALA A 297 29.23 -11.41 -2.20
N ARG A 298 29.53 -11.88 -0.98
CA ARG A 298 29.03 -13.15 -0.43
C ARG A 298 27.83 -12.96 0.51
N CYS A 299 27.57 -11.73 0.94
CA CYS A 299 26.51 -11.42 1.89
C CYS A 299 25.13 -11.52 1.22
N THR A 300 24.26 -12.38 1.74
CA THR A 300 22.85 -12.48 1.30
C THR A 300 21.93 -11.48 2.00
N ARG A 301 22.52 -10.54 2.76
CA ARG A 301 21.80 -9.46 3.46
C ARG A 301 20.68 -9.94 4.39
N CYS A 302 20.84 -11.13 4.96
CA CYS A 302 19.80 -11.78 5.77
C CYS A 302 19.62 -11.16 7.18
N GLY A 303 20.57 -10.35 7.65
CA GLY A 303 20.51 -9.69 8.96
C GLY A 303 20.80 -10.58 10.17
N ALA A 304 20.96 -11.90 10.01
CA ALA A 304 21.17 -12.83 11.12
C ALA A 304 22.40 -12.52 11.99
N CYS A 305 23.41 -11.87 11.41
CA CYS A 305 24.60 -11.41 12.14
C CYS A 305 24.28 -10.26 13.12
N VAL A 306 23.36 -9.35 12.76
CA VAL A 306 22.96 -8.23 13.61
C VAL A 306 22.25 -8.74 14.85
N ASP A 307 21.28 -9.65 14.69
CA ASP A 307 20.50 -10.21 15.79
C ASP A 307 21.35 -11.00 16.80
N ARG A 308 22.55 -11.46 16.38
CA ARG A 308 23.49 -12.20 17.23
C ARG A 308 24.55 -11.32 17.88
N CYS A 309 24.72 -10.09 17.43
CA CYS A 309 25.77 -9.22 17.94
C CYS A 309 25.34 -8.55 19.25
N LYS A 310 25.80 -9.08 20.38
CA LYS A 310 25.54 -8.52 21.72
C LYS A 310 26.26 -7.20 22.01
N PHE A 311 27.18 -6.79 21.13
CA PHE A 311 28.01 -5.59 21.28
C PHE A 311 27.54 -4.45 20.37
N GLU A 312 26.42 -4.64 19.66
CA GLU A 312 25.89 -3.65 18.71
C GLU A 312 26.97 -3.14 17.73
N ALA A 313 27.88 -4.05 17.38
CA ALA A 313 29.04 -3.76 16.55
C ALA A 313 28.76 -3.95 15.05
N ILE A 314 27.52 -4.29 14.67
CA ILE A 314 27.13 -4.48 13.28
C ILE A 314 26.01 -3.49 12.97
N THR A 315 26.29 -2.50 12.14
CA THR A 315 25.33 -1.49 11.69
C THR A 315 24.70 -1.88 10.36
N ARG A 316 23.47 -1.42 10.16
CA ARG A 316 22.75 -1.48 8.89
C ARG A 316 22.97 -0.15 8.18
N SER A 317 22.93 -0.14 6.85
CA SER A 317 23.03 1.10 6.05
C SER A 317 22.00 2.16 6.43
N ILE A 318 20.89 1.80 7.09
CA ILE A 318 19.90 2.74 7.62
C ILE A 318 20.37 3.55 8.84
N ASP A 319 21.33 3.04 9.61
CA ASP A 319 21.74 3.61 10.90
C ASP A 319 22.74 4.79 10.72
N ASP A 320 23.36 4.91 9.54
CA ASP A 320 24.31 5.99 9.21
C ASP A 320 23.63 7.39 9.16
N GLY A 321 22.30 7.45 9.22
CA GLY A 321 21.53 8.70 9.24
C GLY A 321 21.38 9.35 10.63
N GLU A 322 21.66 8.63 11.72
CA GLU A 322 21.64 9.19 13.08
C GLU A 322 23.00 9.73 13.54
N VAL A 323 24.07 9.52 12.77
CA VAL A 323 25.45 9.91 13.14
C VAL A 323 25.88 11.27 12.55
N ALA A 324 25.00 11.93 11.78
CA ALA A 324 25.23 13.29 11.29
C ALA A 324 24.45 14.31 12.13
N SER A 325 24.86 14.49 13.39
CA SER A 325 24.58 15.69 14.19
C SER A 325 25.78 16.63 14.15
#